data_AF-A0A8S4P506-F1
#
_entry.id   AF-A0A8S4P506-F1
#
_cell.length_a   1.000
_cell.length_b   1.000
_cell.length_c   1.000
_cell.angle_alpha   90.00
_cell.angle_beta   90.00
_cell.angle_gamma   90.00
#
_symmetry.space_group_name_H-M   'P 1'
#
loop_
_entity.id
_entity.type
_entity.pdbx_description
1 polymer ?
#
loop_
_entity_poly.entity_id
_entity_poly.type
_entity_poly.pdbx_seq_one_letter_code
_entity_poly.pdbx_strand_id
1 'polypeptide(L)'
;NEPGQWIQVDFEEPTLISGVVTQGREDQPQWVQSFIVLISEDGVNFTPYTDNPGEPPKIFPGNTDQNTLVKNPFNRNIIAQVIRIQPLTWEDTIAIRFNVLGCAEKTTPLPGTTGTGTPGTGTPGTGKPTTGQPPSGTPPTEGT
;
A
#
# COMPACT_ATOMS: atom_id res chain seq x y z
N ASN A 1 -27.20 -14.24 6.34
CA ASN A 1 -26.24 -13.30 6.97
C ASN A 1 -25.64 -14.01 8.16
N GLU A 2 -24.35 -14.30 8.12
CA GLU A 2 -23.63 -15.00 9.21
C GLU A 2 -22.34 -14.24 9.53
N PRO A 3 -21.83 -14.29 10.78
CA PRO A 3 -20.51 -13.76 11.10
C PRO A 3 -19.40 -14.50 10.32
N GLY A 4 -18.28 -13.81 10.06
CA GLY A 4 -17.11 -14.42 9.42
C GLY A 4 -17.15 -14.45 7.89
N GLN A 5 -18.18 -13.88 7.26
CA GLN A 5 -18.21 -13.64 5.82
C GLN A 5 -17.15 -12.59 5.44
N TRP A 6 -16.63 -12.67 4.22
CA TRP A 6 -15.65 -11.71 3.71
C TRP A 6 -15.80 -11.52 2.21
N ILE A 7 -15.30 -10.40 1.72
CA ILE A 7 -15.08 -10.12 0.29
C ILE A 7 -13.62 -9.76 0.10
N GLN A 8 -13.01 -10.21 -1.01
CA GLN A 8 -11.59 -10.00 -1.27
C GLN A 8 -11.32 -9.38 -2.64
N VAL A 9 -10.21 -8.67 -2.74
CA VAL A 9 -9.62 -8.18 -3.99
C VAL A 9 -8.19 -8.71 -4.04
N ASP A 10 -7.84 -9.34 -5.16
CA ASP A 10 -6.47 -9.71 -5.52
C ASP A 10 -5.97 -8.70 -6.54
N PHE A 11 -4.82 -8.09 -6.27
CA PHE A 11 -4.19 -7.10 -7.12
C PHE A 11 -3.21 -7.70 -8.12
N GLU A 12 -2.95 -9.01 -8.07
CA GLU A 12 -1.98 -9.76 -8.90
C GLU A 12 -0.51 -9.36 -8.69
N GLU A 13 -0.24 -8.13 -8.23
CA GLU A 13 1.09 -7.60 -7.91
C GLU A 13 1.12 -6.92 -6.54
N PRO A 14 2.30 -6.84 -5.89
CA PRO A 14 2.46 -6.09 -4.64
C PRO A 14 1.99 -4.63 -4.81
N THR A 15 0.96 -4.26 -4.06
CA THR A 15 0.30 -2.97 -4.16
C THR A 15 0.39 -2.22 -2.84
N LEU A 16 0.77 -0.95 -2.91
CA LEU A 16 0.75 -0.06 -1.75
C LEU A 16 -0.70 0.37 -1.49
N ILE A 17 -1.26 -0.04 -0.35
CA ILE A 17 -2.62 0.26 0.07
C ILE A 17 -2.58 1.31 1.18
N SER A 18 -3.38 2.36 1.04
CA SER A 18 -3.46 3.50 1.95
C SER A 18 -4.82 3.66 2.63
N GLY A 19 -5.81 2.84 2.27
CA GLY A 19 -7.12 2.87 2.91
C GLY A 19 -8.21 2.19 2.12
N VAL A 20 -9.44 2.32 2.61
CA VAL A 20 -10.64 1.82 1.95
C VAL A 20 -11.76 2.86 2.00
N VAL A 21 -12.62 2.84 0.98
CA VAL A 21 -13.84 3.63 0.94
C VAL A 21 -15.02 2.68 0.84
N THR A 22 -16.06 2.90 1.64
CA THR A 22 -17.24 2.03 1.68
C THR A 22 -18.52 2.82 1.44
N GLN A 23 -19.52 2.14 0.87
CA GLN A 23 -20.86 2.65 0.62
C GLN A 23 -21.87 1.52 0.87
N GLY A 24 -23.06 1.85 1.36
CA GLY A 24 -24.15 0.90 1.50
C GLY A 24 -24.73 0.44 0.16
N ARG A 25 -25.76 -0.41 0.21
CA ARG A 25 -26.53 -0.82 -0.98
C ARG A 25 -27.45 0.31 -1.42
N GLU A 26 -27.54 0.58 -2.72
CA GLU A 26 -28.28 1.73 -3.26
C GLU A 26 -29.80 1.60 -3.14
N ASP A 27 -30.34 0.43 -3.45
CA ASP A 27 -31.77 0.18 -3.64
C ASP A 27 -32.50 -0.26 -2.36
N GLN A 28 -31.78 -0.66 -1.32
CA GLN A 28 -32.35 -1.14 -0.05
C GLN A 28 -31.56 -0.62 1.15
N PRO A 29 -32.19 -0.41 2.32
CA PRO A 29 -31.52 0.04 3.54
C PRO A 29 -30.68 -1.06 4.17
N GLN A 30 -29.61 -1.46 3.47
CA GLN A 30 -28.70 -2.54 3.84
C GLN A 30 -27.27 -2.04 3.72
N TRP A 31 -26.48 -2.19 4.77
CA TRP A 31 -25.10 -1.73 4.79
C TRP A 31 -24.28 -2.40 5.89
N VAL A 32 -22.96 -2.47 5.70
CA VAL A 32 -22.02 -2.85 6.74
C VAL A 32 -21.77 -1.65 7.66
N GLN A 33 -21.94 -1.84 8.97
CA GLN A 33 -21.78 -0.80 10.00
C GLN A 33 -20.37 -0.80 10.62
N SER A 34 -19.73 -1.97 10.70
CA SER A 34 -18.33 -2.10 11.12
C SER A 34 -17.67 -3.31 10.48
N PHE A 35 -16.35 -3.21 10.26
CA PHE A 35 -15.58 -4.28 9.62
C PHE A 35 -14.12 -4.23 10.06
N ILE A 36 -13.40 -5.33 9.80
CA ILE A 36 -11.94 -5.39 9.85
C ILE A 36 -11.38 -5.62 8.46
N VAL A 37 -10.12 -5.26 8.28
CA VAL A 37 -9.36 -5.54 7.06
C VAL A 37 -8.35 -6.64 7.36
N LEU A 38 -8.31 -7.67 6.51
CA LEU A 38 -7.23 -8.66 6.50
C LEU A 38 -6.42 -8.52 5.22
N ILE A 39 -5.14 -8.79 5.30
CA ILE A 39 -4.17 -8.54 4.23
C ILE A 39 -3.31 -9.79 4.04
N SER A 40 -2.86 -10.00 2.82
CA SER A 40 -2.03 -11.15 2.48
C SER A 40 -1.07 -10.79 1.35
N GLU A 41 0.14 -11.33 1.43
CA GLU A 41 1.19 -11.22 0.41
C GLU A 41 1.20 -12.42 -0.55
N ASP A 42 0.54 -13.53 -0.18
CA ASP A 42 0.58 -14.80 -0.91
C ASP A 42 -0.82 -15.34 -1.28
N GLY A 43 -1.89 -14.65 -0.85
CA GLY A 43 -3.28 -15.08 -1.03
C GLY A 43 -3.70 -16.27 -0.16
N VAL A 44 -2.82 -16.79 0.69
CA VAL A 44 -3.04 -17.98 1.52
C VAL A 44 -3.08 -17.60 3.00
N ASN A 45 -2.08 -16.87 3.47
CA ASN A 45 -1.93 -16.45 4.85
C ASN A 45 -2.44 -15.02 5.02
N PHE A 46 -3.45 -14.85 5.86
CA PHE A 46 -4.06 -13.56 6.11
C PHE A 46 -3.74 -13.06 7.51
N THR A 47 -3.32 -11.80 7.59
CA THR A 47 -3.11 -11.10 8.86
C THR A 47 -4.06 -9.92 8.96
N PRO A 48 -4.63 -9.64 10.14
CA PRO A 48 -5.46 -8.45 10.32
C PRO A 48 -4.59 -7.18 10.26
N TYR A 49 -5.13 -6.12 9.65
CA TYR A 49 -4.52 -4.80 9.76
C TYR A 49 -4.65 -4.28 11.21
N THR A 50 -3.55 -3.73 11.71
CA THR A 50 -3.46 -3.08 13.03
C THR A 50 -2.84 -1.70 12.84
N ASP A 51 -3.24 -0.71 13.66
CA ASP A 51 -2.67 0.63 13.55
C ASP A 51 -1.18 0.62 13.94
N ASN A 52 -0.83 -0.15 14.98
CA ASN A 52 0.55 -0.42 15.35
C ASN A 52 0.83 -1.94 15.50
N PRO A 53 2.10 -2.39 15.33
CA PRO A 53 2.48 -3.77 15.60
C PRO A 53 2.15 -4.19 17.04
N GLY A 54 1.51 -5.34 17.21
CA GLY A 54 1.14 -5.90 18.53
C GLY A 54 -0.18 -5.38 19.11
N GLU A 55 -0.85 -4.45 18.43
CA GLU A 55 -2.21 -4.03 18.80
C GLU A 55 -3.27 -5.03 18.31
N PRO A 56 -4.49 -5.00 18.89
CA PRO A 56 -5.62 -5.74 18.35
C PRO A 56 -5.98 -5.28 16.92
N PRO A 57 -6.69 -6.11 16.14
CA PRO A 57 -7.19 -5.74 14.83
C PRO A 57 -7.94 -4.41 14.85
N LYS A 58 -7.66 -3.53 13.89
CA LYS A 58 -8.37 -2.26 13.75
C LYS A 58 -9.80 -2.51 13.31
N ILE A 59 -10.76 -2.07 14.12
CA ILE A 59 -12.17 -1.99 13.73
C ILE A 59 -12.40 -0.67 13.00
N PHE A 60 -12.85 -0.75 11.75
CA PHE A 60 -13.18 0.39 10.93
C PHE A 60 -14.69 0.70 11.02
N PRO A 61 -15.07 1.98 11.14
CA PRO A 61 -16.46 2.38 10.97
C PRO A 61 -16.88 2.19 9.51
N GLY A 62 -18.01 1.52 9.32
CA GLY A 62 -18.68 1.38 8.04
C GLY A 62 -19.69 2.50 7.79
N ASN A 63 -20.79 2.17 7.14
CA ASN A 63 -21.82 3.09 6.72
C ASN A 63 -22.97 3.17 7.74
N THR A 64 -23.71 4.28 7.69
CA THR A 64 -24.95 4.51 8.45
C THR A 64 -26.17 4.66 7.56
N ASP A 65 -25.97 4.56 6.24
CA ASP A 65 -27.00 4.68 5.23
C ASP A 65 -26.53 4.00 3.91
N GLN A 66 -27.39 4.11 2.89
CA GLN A 66 -27.25 3.47 1.59
C GLN A 66 -26.18 4.09 0.68
N ASN A 67 -25.93 5.41 0.79
CA ASN A 67 -25.35 6.20 -0.29
C ASN A 67 -24.20 7.12 0.13
N THR A 68 -24.02 7.40 1.41
CA THR A 68 -22.91 8.21 1.90
C THR A 68 -21.61 7.42 1.81
N LEU A 69 -20.61 7.98 1.12
CA LEU A 69 -19.27 7.42 1.07
C LEU A 69 -18.57 7.63 2.42
N VAL A 70 -18.08 6.55 3.01
CA VAL A 70 -17.26 6.58 4.23
C VAL A 70 -15.82 6.25 3.85
N LYS A 71 -14.91 7.17 4.12
CA LYS A 71 -13.48 7.04 3.81
C LYS A 71 -12.72 6.64 5.07
N ASN A 72 -11.98 5.56 4.99
CA ASN A 72 -11.15 5.03 6.07
C ASN A 72 -9.69 4.96 5.60
N PRO A 73 -8.92 6.05 5.72
CA PRO A 73 -7.47 6.01 5.50
C PRO A 73 -6.82 5.13 6.56
N PHE A 74 -5.81 4.37 6.18
CA PHE A 74 -4.99 3.61 7.11
C PHE A 74 -3.98 4.55 7.76
N ASN A 75 -3.77 4.39 9.06
CA ASN A 75 -2.75 5.13 9.80
C ASN A 75 -1.35 4.83 9.25
N ARG A 76 -1.15 3.60 8.78
CA ARG A 76 0.06 3.17 8.08
C ARG A 76 -0.30 2.55 6.73
N ASN A 77 0.36 3.03 5.69
CA ASN A 77 0.30 2.35 4.40
C ASN A 77 0.95 0.96 4.52
N ILE A 78 0.41 0.01 3.77
CA ILE A 78 0.84 -1.39 3.76
C ILE A 78 1.08 -1.82 2.33
N ILE A 79 1.96 -2.82 2.14
CA ILE A 79 2.10 -3.51 0.87
C ILE A 79 1.41 -4.86 1.01
N ALA A 80 0.50 -5.17 0.09
CA ALA A 80 -0.18 -6.45 0.05
C ALA A 80 -0.58 -6.80 -1.39
N GLN A 81 -0.75 -8.10 -1.66
CA GLN A 81 -1.30 -8.58 -2.92
C GLN A 81 -2.81 -8.80 -2.82
N VAL A 82 -3.30 -9.24 -1.65
CA VAL A 82 -4.72 -9.49 -1.43
C VAL A 82 -5.21 -8.71 -0.21
N ILE A 83 -6.38 -8.09 -0.35
CA ILE A 83 -7.09 -7.46 0.76
C ILE A 83 -8.47 -8.09 0.92
N ARG A 84 -8.86 -8.36 2.17
CA ARG A 84 -10.18 -8.85 2.58
C ARG A 84 -10.86 -7.82 3.46
N ILE A 85 -12.11 -7.51 3.13
CA ILE A 85 -13.02 -6.84 4.06
C ILE A 85 -13.88 -7.91 4.71
N GLN A 86 -13.81 -7.99 6.04
CA GLN A 86 -14.62 -8.90 6.85
C GLN A 86 -15.61 -8.07 7.70
N PRO A 87 -16.90 -8.06 7.34
CA PRO A 87 -17.94 -7.39 8.14
C PRO A 87 -18.04 -7.98 9.55
N LEU A 88 -18.20 -7.10 10.53
CA LEU A 88 -18.45 -7.46 11.93
C LEU A 88 -19.91 -7.19 12.32
N THR A 89 -20.45 -6.04 11.93
CA THR A 89 -21.85 -5.67 12.14
C THR A 89 -22.43 -5.05 10.88
N TRP A 90 -23.75 -5.20 10.69
CA TRP A 90 -24.47 -4.75 9.50
C TRP A 90 -25.92 -4.44 9.83
N GLU A 91 -26.54 -3.60 8.99
CA GLU A 91 -27.96 -3.32 8.99
C GLU A 91 -28.69 -4.28 8.04
N ASP A 92 -29.67 -5.02 8.56
CA ASP A 92 -30.52 -6.00 7.87
C ASP A 92 -29.76 -7.14 7.14
N THR A 93 -29.00 -6.83 6.10
CA THR A 93 -28.20 -7.77 5.31
C THR A 93 -26.77 -7.25 5.09
N ILE A 94 -25.81 -8.17 5.05
CA ILE A 94 -24.42 -7.84 4.70
C ILE A 94 -24.40 -7.36 3.24
N ALA A 95 -24.32 -6.06 3.06
CA ALA A 95 -24.21 -5.43 1.75
C ALA A 95 -23.21 -4.28 1.80
N ILE A 96 -22.32 -4.21 0.81
CA ILE A 96 -21.27 -3.22 0.74
C ILE A 96 -20.84 -3.00 -0.71
N ARG A 97 -20.64 -1.75 -1.09
CA ARG A 97 -19.82 -1.34 -2.23
C ARG A 97 -18.54 -0.75 -1.67
N PHE A 98 -17.38 -1.09 -2.21
CA PHE A 98 -16.13 -0.56 -1.69
C PHE A 98 -15.11 -0.32 -2.79
N ASN A 99 -14.17 0.58 -2.50
CA ASN A 99 -12.96 0.81 -3.28
C ASN A 99 -11.76 0.74 -2.34
N VAL A 100 -10.68 0.16 -2.84
CA VAL A 100 -9.39 0.17 -2.13
C VAL A 100 -8.58 1.35 -2.63
N LEU A 101 -8.01 2.12 -1.70
CA LEU A 101 -7.16 3.26 -2.01
C LEU A 101 -5.71 2.80 -2.02
N GLY A 102 -4.97 3.10 -3.07
CA GLY A 102 -3.59 2.66 -3.21
C GLY A 102 -2.99 2.96 -4.58
N CYS A 103 -1.76 2.49 -4.77
CA CYS A 103 -1.08 2.49 -6.07
C CYS A 103 -0.21 1.23 -6.21
N ALA A 104 -0.15 0.71 -7.43
CA ALA A 104 0.76 -0.39 -7.77
C ALA A 104 2.22 0.06 -7.63
N GLU A 105 3.06 -0.78 -7.01
CA GLU A 105 4.50 -0.54 -7.04
C GLU A 105 5.01 -0.80 -8.46
N LYS A 106 5.41 0.26 -9.17
CA LYS A 106 6.10 0.10 -10.43
C LYS A 106 7.45 -0.53 -10.16
N THR A 107 7.59 -1.81 -10.46
CA THR A 107 8.91 -2.43 -10.64
C THR A 107 9.52 -1.87 -11.92
N THR A 108 10.08 -0.67 -11.86
CA THR A 108 11.02 -0.23 -12.90
C THR A 108 12.29 -1.05 -12.73
N PRO A 109 12.71 -1.86 -13.73
CA PRO A 109 14.04 -2.43 -13.70
C PRO A 109 15.03 -1.27 -13.64
N LEU A 110 15.90 -1.25 -12.63
CA LEU A 110 17.01 -0.31 -12.59
C LEU A 110 17.81 -0.46 -13.90
N PRO A 111 18.01 0.60 -14.70
CA PRO A 111 18.87 0.52 -15.88
C PRO A 111 20.33 0.48 -15.40
N GLY A 112 20.85 -0.72 -15.10
CA GLY A 112 22.18 -0.79 -14.52
C GLY A 112 22.76 -2.16 -14.21
N THR A 113 22.44 -3.22 -14.96
CA THR A 113 23.27 -4.44 -14.99
C THR A 113 23.21 -5.10 -16.37
N THR A 114 23.55 -4.36 -17.42
CA THR A 114 23.86 -4.98 -18.72
C THR A 114 25.16 -5.75 -18.56
N GLY A 115 25.06 -7.08 -18.62
CA GLY A 115 26.19 -8.00 -18.59
C GLY A 115 27.24 -7.63 -19.63
N THR A 116 28.47 -7.50 -19.18
CA THR A 116 29.67 -7.30 -19.98
C THR A 116 29.84 -8.47 -20.94
N GLY A 117 29.56 -8.23 -22.22
CA GLY A 117 29.78 -9.20 -23.27
C GLY A 117 29.73 -8.56 -24.65
N THR A 118 30.75 -7.80 -25.04
CA THR A 118 31.11 -7.65 -26.46
C THR A 118 32.62 -7.34 -26.63
N PRO A 119 33.34 -8.09 -27.48
CA PRO A 119 34.76 -7.90 -27.80
C PRO A 119 35.02 -6.87 -28.91
N GLY A 120 36.13 -6.11 -28.79
CA GLY A 120 36.90 -5.38 -29.83
C GLY A 120 36.14 -4.38 -30.72
N THR A 121 36.63 -3.16 -30.99
CA THR A 121 37.75 -2.88 -31.91
C THR A 121 37.85 -1.35 -32.10
N GLY A 122 39.06 -0.77 -32.06
CA GLY A 122 39.45 0.59 -32.57
C GLY A 122 38.89 1.80 -31.80
N THR A 123 39.62 2.86 -31.42
CA THR A 123 40.81 3.52 -31.99
C THR A 123 41.39 4.49 -30.93
N PRO A 124 42.70 4.83 -30.95
CA PRO A 124 43.36 5.66 -29.93
C PRO A 124 43.18 7.16 -30.19
N GLY A 125 42.87 7.93 -29.13
CA GLY A 125 42.88 9.39 -29.12
C GLY A 125 43.52 9.90 -27.83
N THR A 126 44.74 10.39 -27.95
CA THR A 126 45.59 10.97 -26.89
C THR A 126 45.10 12.37 -26.48
N GLY A 127 44.87 12.58 -25.18
CA GLY A 127 44.56 13.88 -24.58
C GLY A 127 44.96 13.91 -23.10
N LYS A 128 46.04 14.64 -22.81
CA LYS A 128 46.80 14.84 -21.56
C LYS A 128 45.98 15.36 -20.34
N PRO A 129 46.43 15.16 -19.08
CA PRO A 129 45.62 15.33 -17.88
C PRO A 129 45.69 16.74 -17.29
N THR A 130 44.66 17.11 -16.51
CA THR A 130 44.71 18.30 -15.65
C THR A 130 44.10 18.04 -14.27
N THR A 131 44.97 18.26 -13.28
CA THR A 131 44.83 18.15 -11.84
C THR A 131 44.08 19.35 -11.25
N GLY A 132 43.32 19.17 -10.16
CA GLY A 132 42.83 20.28 -9.34
C GLY A 132 41.89 19.88 -8.19
N GLN A 133 42.44 19.71 -6.99
CA GLN A 133 41.77 19.72 -5.67
C GLN A 133 42.78 20.30 -4.66
N PRO A 134 42.46 20.68 -3.40
CA PRO A 134 41.29 21.27 -2.67
C PRO A 134 41.73 22.67 -2.07
N PRO A 135 41.17 23.29 -1.00
CA PRO A 135 40.13 22.88 -0.02
C PRO A 135 39.04 23.91 0.35
N SER A 136 37.89 23.41 0.81
CA SER A 136 36.93 24.20 1.60
C SER A 136 37.07 23.82 3.08
N GLY A 137 37.34 24.81 3.92
CA GLY A 137 37.60 24.66 5.34
C GLY A 137 36.35 24.59 6.23
N THR A 138 36.59 24.03 7.41
CA THR A 138 35.83 24.09 8.68
C THR A 138 36.91 24.46 9.74
N PRO A 139 36.66 25.07 10.94
CA PRO A 139 35.53 24.87 11.88
C PRO A 139 35.15 26.14 12.70
N PRO A 140 34.81 26.09 14.02
CA PRO A 140 33.46 26.08 14.62
C PRO A 140 33.18 27.29 15.56
N THR A 141 31.98 27.41 16.16
CA THR A 141 31.86 28.02 17.50
C THR A 141 30.62 27.54 18.27
N GLU A 142 30.85 27.18 19.53
CA GLU A 142 29.92 26.85 20.60
C GLU A 142 29.07 28.05 21.08
N GLY A 143 27.98 27.72 21.79
CA GLY A 143 27.60 28.43 23.02
C GLY A 143 26.38 29.34 22.95
N THR A 144 25.25 28.91 23.52
CA THR A 144 24.63 29.52 24.71
C THR A 144 23.73 28.49 25.37
#